data_AF-A0A971GTF2-F1
#
_entry.id   AF-A0A971GTF2-F1
#
_cell.length_a   1.000
_cell.length_b   1.000
_cell.length_c   1.000
_cell.angle_alpha   90.00
_cell.angle_beta   90.00
_cell.angle_gamma   90.00
#
_symmetry.space_group_name_H-M   'P 1'
#
loop_
_entity.id
_entity.type
_entity.pdbx_description
1 polymer ?
#
loop_
_entity_poly.entity_id
_entity_poly.type
_entity_poly.pdbx_seq_one_letter_code
_entity_poly.pdbx_strand_id
1 'polypeptide(L)'
;MIYEPSHRSAKAPLVVLNPGGGYFCEDLIAHGDFDAGQYKNVGGKFLEAGCVIYAPQFLIWHDESAPVPRQFIDIRLKAMGGSITAVEVYNTMHALDYFTSHEEGIDPERIGMMGLSYGGFYALYIAAAETRIKSTFSSCFFCDRFGTGDEPGNCRSDWLWQNAAYTFFDAEVSALIAPHALYIEGNKDDMFPLPLVLREEERLKPFYAAAGAPEKLMFHIGDVGHEVVSGDIGVNFFLGNL
;
A
#
# COMPACT_ATOMS: atom_id res chain seq x y z
N MET A 1 -1.59 -6.79 13.52
CA MET A 1 -2.81 -6.89 14.33
C MET A 1 -4.04 -7.12 13.49
N ILE A 2 -5.14 -7.57 14.10
CA ILE A 2 -6.44 -7.77 13.45
C ILE A 2 -7.47 -6.91 14.20
N TYR A 3 -8.33 -6.23 13.45
CA TYR A 3 -9.41 -5.41 13.98
C TYR A 3 -10.73 -5.85 13.36
N GLU A 4 -11.72 -6.08 14.22
CA GLU A 4 -13.04 -6.48 13.80
C GLU A 4 -14.05 -5.38 14.11
N PRO A 5 -14.98 -5.09 13.18
CA PRO A 5 -16.05 -4.14 13.44
C PRO A 5 -17.07 -4.73 14.42
N SER A 6 -17.75 -3.87 15.16
CA SER A 6 -18.83 -4.27 16.09
C SER A 6 -20.00 -4.95 15.37
N HIS A 7 -20.18 -4.65 14.08
CA HIS A 7 -21.20 -5.25 13.22
C HIS A 7 -20.58 -5.62 11.86
N ARG A 8 -20.66 -6.90 11.47
CA ARG A 8 -20.26 -7.40 10.14
C ARG A 8 -21.19 -8.50 9.63
N SER A 9 -21.16 -8.74 8.32
CA SER A 9 -21.74 -9.93 7.70
C SER A 9 -21.02 -11.20 8.17
N ALA A 10 -21.67 -12.36 7.96
CA ALA A 10 -21.06 -13.67 8.25
C ALA A 10 -19.83 -13.97 7.38
N LYS A 11 -19.74 -13.33 6.21
CA LYS A 11 -18.58 -13.33 5.30
C LYS A 11 -18.21 -11.88 5.04
N ALA A 12 -17.24 -11.38 5.77
CA ALA A 12 -16.82 -9.98 5.75
C ALA A 12 -15.63 -9.78 4.80
N PRO A 13 -15.55 -8.62 4.13
CA PRO A 13 -14.34 -8.24 3.39
C PRO A 13 -13.14 -8.15 4.31
N LEU A 14 -11.97 -8.51 3.79
CA LEU A 14 -10.69 -8.31 4.47
C LEU A 14 -9.96 -7.13 3.83
N VAL A 15 -9.54 -6.17 4.63
CA VAL A 15 -8.68 -5.07 4.21
C VAL A 15 -7.33 -5.20 4.89
N VAL A 16 -6.27 -5.31 4.08
CA VAL A 16 -4.91 -5.19 4.58
C VAL A 16 -4.54 -3.71 4.64
N LEU A 17 -4.29 -3.20 5.85
CA LEU A 17 -3.94 -1.80 6.08
C LEU A 17 -2.44 -1.70 6.44
N ASN A 18 -1.64 -1.32 5.46
CA ASN A 18 -0.18 -1.30 5.57
C ASN A 18 0.29 0.01 6.23
N PRO A 19 1.16 -0.06 7.26
CA PRO A 19 1.69 1.14 7.92
C PRO A 19 2.66 1.93 7.03
N GLY A 20 2.70 3.25 7.25
CA GLY A 20 3.72 4.12 6.69
C GLY A 20 5.05 3.96 7.44
N GLY A 21 6.12 4.59 6.93
CA GLY A 21 7.41 4.54 7.61
C GLY A 21 7.32 5.21 8.99
N GLY A 22 7.79 4.51 10.03
CA GLY A 22 7.72 4.97 11.42
C GLY A 22 6.48 4.47 12.18
N TYR A 23 5.37 4.21 11.49
CA TYR A 23 4.10 3.89 12.15
C TYR A 23 4.05 2.46 12.68
N PHE A 24 3.42 2.30 13.85
CA PHE A 24 2.98 1.02 14.37
C PHE A 24 1.63 0.64 13.76
N CYS A 25 1.34 -0.65 13.69
CA CYS A 25 0.05 -1.12 13.19
C CYS A 25 -1.15 -0.61 14.02
N GLU A 26 -0.93 -0.34 15.31
CA GLU A 26 -1.81 0.32 16.26
C GLU A 26 -2.27 1.70 15.78
N ASP A 27 -1.35 2.48 15.23
CA ASP A 27 -1.56 3.88 14.85
C ASP A 27 -2.54 4.03 13.67
N LEU A 28 -2.74 2.95 12.92
CA LEU A 28 -3.60 2.95 11.73
C LEU A 28 -5.09 2.93 12.07
N ILE A 29 -5.44 2.45 13.27
CA ILE A 29 -6.82 2.20 13.71
C ILE A 29 -7.17 2.96 15.00
N ALA A 30 -6.22 3.64 15.65
CA ALA A 30 -6.40 4.25 16.96
C ALA A 30 -7.64 5.16 17.05
N HIS A 31 -8.70 4.62 17.68
CA HIS A 31 -9.89 5.35 18.09
C HIS A 31 -9.55 6.20 19.34
N GLY A 32 -9.23 7.47 19.13
CA GLY A 32 -9.14 8.48 20.21
C GLY A 32 -7.71 8.90 20.58
N ASP A 33 -7.51 10.22 20.57
CA ASP A 33 -6.39 11.03 21.12
C ASP A 33 -4.95 10.78 20.64
N PHE A 34 -4.69 9.79 19.80
CA PHE A 34 -3.46 9.75 19.00
C PHE A 34 -3.81 10.15 17.57
N ASP A 35 -3.28 11.27 17.12
CA ASP A 35 -3.52 11.82 15.79
C ASP A 35 -2.97 10.84 14.73
N ALA A 36 -3.83 9.92 14.26
CA ALA A 36 -3.70 9.24 12.98
C ALA A 36 -3.83 10.24 11.81
N GLY A 37 -3.35 11.47 12.01
CA GLY A 37 -3.65 12.65 11.22
C GLY A 37 -3.29 12.49 9.77
N GLN A 38 -2.32 11.62 9.46
CA GLN A 38 -1.97 11.29 8.10
C GLN A 38 -2.89 10.23 7.46
N TYR A 39 -3.49 9.31 8.21
CA TYR A 39 -4.43 8.31 7.66
C TYR A 39 -5.89 8.79 7.62
N LYS A 40 -6.20 9.95 8.21
CA LYS A 40 -7.52 10.60 8.21
C LYS A 40 -8.70 9.64 8.51
N ASN A 41 -8.50 8.75 9.49
CA ASN A 41 -9.49 7.76 9.93
C ASN A 41 -9.98 6.81 8.82
N VAL A 42 -9.19 6.53 7.77
CA VAL A 42 -9.56 5.57 6.73
C VAL A 42 -9.83 4.17 7.30
N GLY A 43 -9.03 3.73 8.29
CA GLY A 43 -9.26 2.49 9.01
C GLY A 43 -10.63 2.42 9.68
N GLY A 44 -11.03 3.49 10.39
CA GLY A 44 -12.36 3.59 10.99
C GLY A 44 -13.48 3.50 9.96
N LYS A 45 -13.33 4.14 8.80
CA LYS A 45 -14.32 4.06 7.71
C LYS A 45 -14.47 2.64 7.15
N PHE A 46 -13.38 1.88 7.04
CA PHE A 46 -13.45 0.48 6.62
C PHE A 46 -14.14 -0.40 7.68
N LEU A 47 -13.88 -0.16 8.97
CA LEU A 47 -14.59 -0.83 10.06
C LEU A 47 -16.09 -0.48 10.06
N GLU A 48 -16.45 0.79 9.88
CA GLU A 48 -17.84 1.24 9.76
C GLU A 48 -18.56 0.60 8.57
N ALA A 49 -17.83 0.32 7.48
CA ALA A 49 -18.33 -0.42 6.32
C ALA A 49 -18.41 -1.95 6.53
N GLY A 50 -18.06 -2.46 7.72
CA GLY A 50 -18.14 -3.88 8.07
C GLY A 50 -16.95 -4.71 7.58
N CYS A 51 -15.84 -4.09 7.19
CA CYS A 51 -14.61 -4.79 6.82
C CYS A 51 -13.84 -5.25 8.06
N VAL A 52 -13.22 -6.42 7.98
CA VAL A 52 -12.16 -6.85 8.90
C VAL A 52 -10.86 -6.24 8.45
N ILE A 53 -10.06 -5.71 9.36
CA ILE A 53 -8.75 -5.15 9.02
C ILE A 53 -7.64 -6.03 9.54
N TYR A 54 -6.71 -6.41 8.66
CA TYR A 54 -5.42 -6.93 9.02
C TYR A 54 -4.36 -5.84 8.83
N ALA A 55 -3.68 -5.44 9.90
CA ALA A 55 -2.59 -4.47 9.85
C ALA A 55 -1.26 -5.16 10.13
N PRO A 56 -0.46 -5.54 9.11
CA PRO A 56 0.84 -6.16 9.33
C PRO A 56 1.82 -5.17 9.97
N GLN A 57 2.74 -5.67 10.80
CA GLN A 57 3.89 -4.89 11.26
C GLN A 57 5.10 -5.25 10.40
N PHE A 58 5.53 -4.30 9.58
CA PHE A 58 6.76 -4.41 8.81
C PHE A 58 7.96 -3.92 9.63
N LEU A 59 9.17 -4.26 9.20
CA LEU A 59 10.42 -3.77 9.78
C LEU A 59 10.69 -2.32 9.33
N ILE A 60 9.74 -1.42 9.58
CA ILE A 60 9.77 0.01 9.21
C ILE A 60 9.51 0.90 10.43
N TRP A 61 10.05 0.49 11.58
CA TRP A 61 9.92 1.17 12.87
C TRP A 61 10.50 2.59 12.85
N HIS A 62 10.07 3.45 13.78
CA HIS A 62 10.83 4.65 14.10
C HIS A 62 12.28 4.28 14.46
N ASP A 63 13.25 5.00 13.89
CA ASP A 63 14.69 4.66 13.85
C ASP A 63 15.31 4.27 15.20
N GLU A 64 14.73 4.69 16.33
CA GLU A 64 15.23 4.39 17.67
C GLU A 64 14.69 3.09 18.28
N SER A 65 13.71 2.44 17.65
CA SER A 65 12.99 1.27 18.20
C SER A 65 13.25 -0.04 17.46
N ALA A 66 13.87 0.00 16.28
CA ALA A 66 14.20 -1.21 15.54
C ALA A 66 15.35 -1.98 16.22
N PRO A 67 15.21 -3.29 16.46
CA PRO A 67 16.29 -4.09 17.06
C PRO A 67 17.52 -4.18 16.15
N VAL A 68 17.35 -4.00 14.83
CA VAL A 68 18.41 -4.01 13.81
C VAL A 68 18.03 -3.02 12.69
N PRO A 69 18.98 -2.24 12.13
CA PRO A 69 18.70 -1.35 11.01
C PRO A 69 18.15 -2.08 9.78
N ARG A 70 17.03 -1.61 9.24
CA ARG A 70 16.36 -2.21 8.07
C ARG A 70 17.29 -2.35 6.85
N GLN A 71 18.03 -1.29 6.52
CA GLN A 71 18.96 -1.27 5.38
C GLN A 71 20.04 -2.35 5.50
N PHE A 72 20.53 -2.59 6.71
CA PHE A 72 21.53 -3.64 6.96
C PHE A 72 20.96 -5.03 6.65
N ILE A 73 19.71 -5.29 7.00
CA ILE A 73 19.04 -6.55 6.69
C ILE A 73 18.78 -6.67 5.18
N ASP A 74 18.29 -5.61 4.53
CA ASP A 74 18.00 -5.60 3.10
C ASP A 74 19.23 -5.90 2.23
N ILE A 75 20.37 -5.27 2.52
CA ILE A 75 21.63 -5.50 1.79
C ILE A 75 22.05 -6.98 1.88
N ARG A 76 21.92 -7.59 3.06
CA ARG A 76 22.26 -9.01 3.25
C ARG A 76 21.31 -9.94 2.51
N LEU A 77 20.01 -9.62 2.49
CA LEU A 77 19.02 -10.37 1.72
C LEU A 77 19.28 -10.26 0.21
N LYS A 78 19.63 -9.06 -0.27
CA LYS A 78 19.98 -8.83 -1.69
C LYS A 78 21.21 -9.59 -2.13
N ALA A 79 22.22 -9.70 -1.27
CA ALA A 79 23.39 -10.55 -1.55
C ALA A 79 23.03 -12.04 -1.75
N MET A 80 21.87 -12.48 -1.26
CA MET A 80 21.35 -13.84 -1.44
C MET A 80 20.26 -13.95 -2.52
N GLY A 81 19.99 -12.87 -3.27
CA GLY A 81 18.98 -12.83 -4.32
C GLY A 81 17.56 -12.47 -3.86
N GLY A 82 17.39 -11.99 -2.62
CA GLY A 82 16.11 -11.51 -2.08
C GLY A 82 16.08 -10.01 -1.81
N SER A 83 15.17 -9.58 -0.93
CA SER A 83 15.15 -8.23 -0.33
C SER A 83 14.28 -8.25 0.93
N ILE A 84 14.36 -7.22 1.78
CA ILE A 84 13.42 -7.10 2.91
C ILE A 84 11.98 -6.98 2.41
N THR A 85 11.77 -6.29 1.28
CA THR A 85 10.49 -6.21 0.59
C THR A 85 9.96 -7.58 0.19
N ALA A 86 10.80 -8.45 -0.38
CA ALA A 86 10.38 -9.79 -0.79
C ALA A 86 9.92 -10.62 0.42
N VAL A 87 10.60 -10.49 1.56
CA VAL A 87 10.20 -11.16 2.81
C VAL A 87 8.86 -10.63 3.32
N GLU A 88 8.64 -9.33 3.31
CA GLU A 88 7.39 -8.72 3.78
C GLU A 88 6.21 -9.00 2.85
N VAL A 89 6.44 -9.03 1.53
CA VAL A 89 5.45 -9.49 0.54
C VAL A 89 5.07 -10.95 0.81
N TYR A 90 6.06 -11.83 0.96
CA TYR A 90 5.85 -13.25 1.24
C TYR A 90 5.07 -13.48 2.55
N ASN A 91 5.43 -12.74 3.61
CA ASN A 91 4.73 -12.82 4.90
C ASN A 91 3.27 -12.40 4.78
N THR A 92 2.97 -11.31 4.05
CA THR A 92 1.57 -10.88 3.85
C THR A 92 0.78 -11.90 3.03
N MET A 93 1.36 -12.48 1.96
CA MET A 93 0.71 -13.52 1.17
C MET A 93 0.34 -14.74 2.03
N HIS A 94 1.22 -15.15 2.94
CA HIS A 94 0.92 -16.24 3.87
C HIS A 94 -0.05 -15.88 4.97
N ALA A 95 -0.08 -14.62 5.42
CA ALA A 95 -1.15 -14.15 6.30
C ALA A 95 -2.51 -14.25 5.59
N LEU A 96 -2.58 -13.89 4.30
CA LEU A 96 -3.80 -14.05 3.50
C LEU A 96 -4.18 -15.53 3.32
N ASP A 97 -3.21 -16.43 3.13
CA ASP A 97 -3.49 -17.88 3.12
C ASP A 97 -4.18 -18.30 4.42
N TYR A 98 -3.63 -17.89 5.58
CA TYR A 98 -4.23 -18.18 6.88
C TYR A 98 -5.66 -17.64 6.97
N PHE A 99 -5.87 -16.35 6.71
CA PHE A 99 -7.19 -15.71 6.81
C PHE A 99 -8.24 -16.36 5.89
N THR A 100 -7.86 -16.63 4.64
CA THR A 100 -8.80 -17.16 3.64
C THR A 100 -9.14 -18.64 3.83
N SER A 101 -8.30 -19.40 4.53
CA SER A 101 -8.50 -20.84 4.73
C SER A 101 -8.95 -21.24 6.15
N HIS A 102 -8.69 -20.40 7.16
CA HIS A 102 -8.95 -20.75 8.57
C HIS A 102 -9.96 -19.82 9.26
N GLU A 103 -10.16 -18.59 8.79
CA GLU A 103 -11.14 -17.68 9.39
C GLU A 103 -12.47 -17.76 8.65
N GLU A 104 -13.42 -18.51 9.20
CA GLU A 104 -14.73 -18.71 8.58
C GLU A 104 -15.50 -17.40 8.35
N GLY A 105 -15.18 -16.34 9.10
CA GLY A 105 -15.79 -15.02 8.99
C GLY A 105 -15.29 -14.15 7.83
N ILE A 106 -14.24 -14.58 7.11
CA ILE A 106 -13.63 -13.81 6.02
C ILE A 106 -14.10 -14.33 4.65
N ASP A 107 -14.39 -13.39 3.75
CA ASP A 107 -14.70 -13.67 2.35
C ASP A 107 -13.41 -13.64 1.50
N PRO A 108 -12.94 -14.78 0.96
CA PRO A 108 -11.71 -14.84 0.19
C PRO A 108 -11.79 -14.10 -1.16
N GLU A 109 -12.99 -13.78 -1.64
CA GLU A 109 -13.18 -13.05 -2.90
C GLU A 109 -13.21 -11.53 -2.70
N ARG A 110 -13.23 -11.04 -1.45
CA ARG A 110 -13.37 -9.62 -1.12
C ARG A 110 -12.20 -9.14 -0.27
N ILE A 111 -11.02 -9.16 -0.88
CA ILE A 111 -9.77 -8.73 -0.25
C ILE A 111 -9.31 -7.43 -0.90
N GLY A 112 -9.00 -6.43 -0.08
CA GLY A 112 -8.36 -5.20 -0.55
C GLY A 112 -7.12 -4.85 0.24
N MET A 113 -6.35 -3.91 -0.28
CA MET A 113 -5.13 -3.45 0.35
C MET A 113 -5.00 -1.93 0.25
N MET A 114 -4.70 -1.29 1.37
CA MET A 114 -4.49 0.15 1.44
C MET A 114 -3.21 0.47 2.19
N GLY A 115 -2.54 1.55 1.81
CA GLY A 115 -1.52 2.16 2.65
C GLY A 115 -1.09 3.54 2.19
N LEU A 116 -0.39 4.23 3.09
CA LEU A 116 0.20 5.55 2.87
C LEU A 116 1.73 5.44 2.88
N SER A 117 2.44 6.11 1.99
CA SER A 117 3.91 6.18 1.98
C SER A 117 4.54 4.80 1.78
N TYR A 118 5.40 4.34 2.70
CA TYR A 118 5.83 2.92 2.71
C TYR A 118 4.65 1.94 2.70
N GLY A 119 3.51 2.28 3.29
CA GLY A 119 2.30 1.49 3.19
C GLY A 119 1.73 1.47 1.78
N GLY A 120 1.82 2.59 1.05
CA GLY A 120 1.45 2.71 -0.36
C GLY A 120 2.38 1.88 -1.26
N PHE A 121 3.69 1.91 -0.98
CA PHE A 121 4.67 1.00 -1.59
C PHE A 121 4.25 -0.46 -1.43
N TYR A 122 3.98 -0.90 -0.20
CA TYR A 122 3.55 -2.28 0.03
C TYR A 122 2.20 -2.58 -0.58
N ALA A 123 1.27 -1.63 -0.62
CA ALA A 123 -0.01 -1.79 -1.28
C ALA A 123 0.18 -2.15 -2.77
N LEU A 124 1.05 -1.42 -3.49
CA LEU A 124 1.33 -1.71 -4.90
C LEU A 124 2.07 -3.02 -5.10
N TYR A 125 3.14 -3.25 -4.35
CA TYR A 125 4.03 -4.40 -4.59
C TYR A 125 3.39 -5.73 -4.18
N ILE A 126 2.62 -5.74 -3.09
CA ILE A 126 1.91 -6.95 -2.69
C ILE A 126 0.75 -7.18 -3.65
N ALA A 127 -0.04 -6.17 -4.02
CA ALA A 127 -1.12 -6.34 -4.99
C ALA A 127 -0.63 -6.83 -6.36
N ALA A 128 0.55 -6.38 -6.81
CA ALA A 128 1.18 -6.87 -8.02
C ALA A 128 1.59 -8.36 -7.95
N ALA A 129 1.92 -8.87 -6.75
CA ALA A 129 2.32 -10.25 -6.52
C ALA A 129 1.16 -11.17 -6.10
N GLU A 130 0.03 -10.60 -5.66
CA GLU A 130 -1.06 -11.31 -5.00
C GLU A 130 -2.42 -11.00 -5.65
N THR A 131 -2.83 -11.88 -6.56
CA THR A 131 -4.05 -11.71 -7.36
C THR A 131 -5.37 -11.85 -6.58
N ARG A 132 -5.35 -12.27 -5.30
CA ARG A 132 -6.57 -12.25 -4.47
C ARG A 132 -7.00 -10.84 -4.10
N ILE A 133 -6.10 -9.86 -4.13
CA ILE A 133 -6.40 -8.46 -3.82
C ILE A 133 -7.18 -7.84 -5.00
N LYS A 134 -8.45 -7.50 -4.77
CA LYS A 134 -9.40 -6.98 -5.77
C LYS A 134 -9.41 -5.46 -5.89
N SER A 135 -8.99 -4.78 -4.83
CA SER A 135 -9.01 -3.33 -4.74
C SER A 135 -7.78 -2.85 -3.99
N THR A 136 -7.02 -1.93 -4.58
CA THR A 136 -5.77 -1.40 -4.03
C THR A 136 -5.84 0.12 -3.91
N PHE A 137 -5.48 0.67 -2.76
CA PHE A 137 -5.39 2.11 -2.53
C PHE A 137 -3.97 2.46 -2.05
N SER A 138 -3.17 3.04 -2.95
CA SER A 138 -1.84 3.57 -2.63
C SER A 138 -1.87 5.09 -2.54
N SER A 139 -1.62 5.66 -1.36
CA SER A 139 -1.45 7.10 -1.16
C SER A 139 0.01 7.50 -0.92
N CYS A 140 0.44 8.62 -1.51
CA CYS A 140 1.75 9.24 -1.32
C CYS A 140 2.94 8.29 -1.52
N PHE A 141 2.99 7.57 -2.65
CA PHE A 141 4.15 6.72 -2.99
C PHE A 141 4.44 6.66 -4.49
N PHE A 142 3.41 6.38 -5.29
CA PHE A 142 3.53 6.12 -6.72
C PHE A 142 4.22 7.30 -7.44
N CYS A 143 5.44 7.08 -7.94
CA CYS A 143 6.22 8.11 -8.62
C CYS A 143 7.35 7.53 -9.48
N ASP A 144 7.94 8.38 -10.34
CA ASP A 144 9.21 8.07 -10.98
C ASP A 144 10.32 8.11 -9.90
N ARG A 145 10.56 6.96 -9.27
CA ARG A 145 11.41 6.84 -8.08
C ARG A 145 12.88 7.23 -8.26
N PHE A 146 13.35 7.40 -9.50
CA PHE A 146 14.71 7.88 -9.74
C PHE A 146 14.79 9.41 -9.80
N GLY A 147 13.64 10.09 -9.87
CA GLY A 147 13.54 11.52 -9.63
C GLY A 147 13.36 11.90 -8.16
N THR A 148 13.26 10.92 -7.25
CA THR A 148 13.16 11.15 -5.80
C THR A 148 14.49 10.83 -5.11
N GLY A 149 14.79 11.53 -4.00
CA GLY A 149 15.92 11.17 -3.14
C GLY A 149 17.29 11.76 -3.51
N ASP A 150 17.36 12.97 -4.09
CA ASP A 150 18.62 13.71 -4.33
C ASP A 150 19.36 14.13 -3.04
N GLU A 151 18.84 13.82 -1.85
CA GLU A 151 19.50 14.11 -0.58
C GLU A 151 20.49 13.00 -0.18
N PRO A 152 21.78 13.35 0.04
CA PRO A 152 22.78 12.42 0.57
C PRO A 152 22.34 11.85 1.92
N GLY A 153 22.12 10.53 1.98
CA GLY A 153 21.71 9.81 3.21
C GLY A 153 20.31 9.19 3.15
N ASN A 154 19.46 9.63 2.23
CA ASN A 154 18.14 9.04 2.00
C ASN A 154 18.16 7.97 0.89
N CYS A 155 19.23 7.17 0.84
CA CYS A 155 19.31 6.05 -0.10
C CYS A 155 18.31 4.98 0.34
N ARG A 156 17.11 5.00 -0.24
CA ARG A 156 16.06 3.99 -0.06
C ARG A 156 16.42 2.72 -0.80
N SER A 157 17.52 2.11 -0.36
CA SER A 157 18.11 0.93 -0.97
C SER A 157 17.09 -0.19 -1.12
N ASP A 158 16.13 -0.31 -0.19
CA ASP A 158 15.03 -1.29 -0.20
C ASP A 158 14.03 -1.11 -1.35
N TRP A 159 14.03 0.02 -2.06
CA TRP A 159 13.24 0.24 -3.30
C TRP A 159 14.04 0.02 -4.59
N LEU A 160 15.30 -0.41 -4.47
CA LEU A 160 16.21 -0.61 -5.59
C LEU A 160 16.53 -2.09 -5.78
N TRP A 161 16.32 -2.59 -6.99
CA TRP A 161 16.71 -3.94 -7.40
C TRP A 161 17.73 -3.88 -8.53
N GLN A 162 18.54 -4.93 -8.64
CA GLN A 162 19.49 -5.05 -9.74
C GLN A 162 18.75 -4.94 -11.08
N ASN A 163 19.24 -4.07 -11.96
CA ASN A 163 18.68 -3.81 -13.29
C ASN A 163 17.27 -3.16 -13.32
N ALA A 164 16.71 -2.71 -12.18
CA ALA A 164 15.37 -2.13 -12.15
C ALA A 164 15.21 -0.91 -13.07
N ALA A 165 16.20 0.01 -13.10
CA ALA A 165 16.17 1.21 -13.93
C ALA A 165 15.99 0.95 -15.45
N TYR A 166 16.38 -0.25 -15.92
CA TYR A 166 16.23 -0.67 -17.31
C TYR A 166 15.01 -1.58 -17.54
N THR A 167 14.29 -1.95 -16.49
CA THR A 167 13.27 -2.99 -16.52
C THR A 167 11.89 -2.47 -16.14
N PHE A 168 11.76 -1.78 -15.00
CA PHE A 168 10.47 -1.37 -14.47
C PHE A 168 10.56 -0.21 -13.48
N PHE A 169 9.48 0.55 -13.38
CA PHE A 169 9.23 1.59 -12.39
C PHE A 169 7.89 1.31 -11.68
N ASP A 170 7.30 2.30 -11.02
CA ASP A 170 6.05 2.12 -10.29
C ASP A 170 4.88 1.87 -11.25
N ALA A 171 4.91 2.44 -12.47
CA ALA A 171 3.93 2.18 -13.52
C ALA A 171 3.90 0.70 -13.93
N GLU A 172 5.04 0.08 -14.26
CA GLU A 172 5.05 -1.33 -14.66
C GLU A 172 4.70 -2.29 -13.51
N VAL A 173 5.08 -1.96 -12.27
CA VAL A 173 4.65 -2.75 -11.09
C VAL A 173 3.13 -2.64 -10.92
N SER A 174 2.59 -1.43 -11.01
CA SER A 174 1.15 -1.16 -10.87
C SER A 174 0.33 -1.73 -12.03
N ALA A 175 0.93 -1.90 -13.21
CA ALA A 175 0.30 -2.54 -14.36
C ALA A 175 -0.01 -4.02 -14.10
N LEU A 176 0.77 -4.70 -13.24
CA LEU A 176 0.52 -6.10 -12.85
C LEU A 176 -0.74 -6.28 -12.00
N ILE A 177 -1.28 -5.18 -11.42
CA ILE A 177 -2.52 -5.19 -10.64
C ILE A 177 -3.74 -5.27 -11.57
N ALA A 178 -3.62 -4.83 -12.83
CA ALA A 178 -4.73 -4.90 -13.78
C ALA A 178 -5.17 -6.36 -14.00
N PRO A 179 -6.49 -6.64 -14.09
CA PRO A 179 -7.60 -5.69 -14.21
C PRO A 179 -8.27 -5.31 -12.86
N HIS A 180 -7.65 -5.61 -11.71
CA HIS A 180 -8.21 -5.26 -10.41
C HIS A 180 -8.18 -3.74 -10.18
N ALA A 181 -9.02 -3.26 -9.24
CA ALA A 181 -9.15 -1.84 -9.00
C ALA A 181 -7.90 -1.26 -8.33
N LEU A 182 -7.46 -0.11 -8.82
CA LEU A 182 -6.31 0.62 -8.32
C LEU A 182 -6.65 2.10 -8.22
N TYR A 183 -6.63 2.59 -6.98
CA TYR A 183 -6.70 4.00 -6.64
C TYR A 183 -5.32 4.50 -6.23
N ILE A 184 -4.82 5.50 -6.93
CA ILE A 184 -3.56 6.17 -6.64
C ILE A 184 -3.84 7.60 -6.22
N GLU A 185 -3.29 7.98 -5.08
CA GLU A 185 -3.35 9.35 -4.58
C GLU A 185 -1.95 9.98 -4.60
N GLY A 186 -1.81 11.05 -5.39
CA GLY A 186 -0.65 11.92 -5.40
C GLY A 186 -0.99 13.26 -4.75
N ASN A 187 -0.09 13.82 -3.95
CA ASN A 187 -0.38 15.02 -3.15
C ASN A 187 0.66 16.12 -3.38
N LYS A 188 0.49 17.29 -2.75
CA LYS A 188 1.51 18.35 -2.71
C LYS A 188 2.57 18.00 -1.67
N ASP A 189 3.29 16.93 -1.99
CA ASP A 189 4.28 16.30 -1.14
C ASP A 189 5.68 16.47 -1.76
N ASP A 190 6.61 16.97 -0.95
CA ASP A 190 8.01 17.16 -1.36
C ASP A 190 8.76 15.82 -1.49
N MET A 191 8.32 14.76 -0.80
CA MET A 191 8.92 13.42 -0.92
C MET A 191 8.57 12.74 -2.24
N PHE A 192 7.38 13.01 -2.78
CA PHE A 192 6.86 12.44 -4.02
C PHE A 192 6.36 13.56 -4.94
N PRO A 193 7.28 14.33 -5.56
CA PRO A 193 6.91 15.49 -6.36
C PRO A 193 5.89 15.18 -7.45
N LEU A 194 4.82 15.98 -7.50
CA LEU A 194 3.70 15.79 -8.44
C LEU A 194 4.13 15.60 -9.91
N PRO A 195 5.13 16.31 -10.48
CA PRO A 195 5.57 16.05 -11.85
C PRO A 195 6.04 14.62 -12.11
N LEU A 196 6.60 13.95 -11.10
CA LEU A 196 7.05 12.55 -11.20
C LEU A 196 5.86 11.58 -11.10
N VAL A 197 4.88 11.90 -10.26
CA VAL A 197 3.61 11.15 -10.17
C VAL A 197 2.87 11.20 -11.51
N LEU A 198 2.70 12.39 -12.09
CA LEU A 198 2.00 12.59 -13.36
C LEU A 198 2.73 11.90 -14.53
N ARG A 199 4.07 11.84 -14.49
CA ARG A 199 4.86 11.10 -15.50
C ARG A 199 4.55 9.61 -15.45
N GLU A 200 4.52 9.00 -14.26
CA GLU A 200 4.19 7.58 -14.11
C GLU A 200 2.71 7.30 -14.41
N GLU A 201 1.81 8.24 -14.12
CA GLU A 201 0.40 8.13 -14.47
C GLU A 201 0.21 7.93 -15.98
N GLU A 202 0.87 8.74 -16.80
CA GLU A 202 0.82 8.64 -18.26
C GLU A 202 1.39 7.31 -18.78
N ARG A 203 2.33 6.71 -18.04
CA ARG A 203 2.87 5.37 -18.34
C ARG A 203 1.91 4.26 -17.94
N LEU A 204 1.16 4.42 -16.85
CA LEU A 204 0.26 3.38 -16.32
C LEU A 204 -1.05 3.27 -17.12
N LYS A 205 -1.64 4.38 -17.54
CA LYS A 205 -2.94 4.42 -18.25
C LYS A 205 -3.04 3.45 -19.44
N PRO A 206 -2.04 3.35 -20.35
CA PRO A 206 -2.08 2.41 -21.47
C PRO A 206 -2.18 0.94 -21.05
N PHE A 207 -1.59 0.54 -19.92
CA PHE A 207 -1.65 -0.85 -19.45
C PHE A 207 -3.07 -1.24 -19.01
N TYR A 208 -3.75 -0.39 -18.25
CA TYR A 208 -5.14 -0.63 -17.84
C TYR A 208 -6.11 -0.59 -19.04
N ALA A 209 -5.87 0.29 -20.01
CA ALA A 209 -6.62 0.29 -21.27
C ALA A 209 -6.42 -1.01 -22.06
N ALA A 210 -5.19 -1.51 -22.16
CA ALA A 210 -4.87 -2.78 -22.82
C ALA A 210 -5.44 -4.00 -22.08
N ALA A 211 -5.55 -3.93 -20.75
CA ALA A 211 -6.21 -4.95 -19.93
C ALA A 211 -7.75 -4.89 -20.03
N GLY A 212 -8.32 -3.90 -20.73
CA GLY A 212 -9.77 -3.75 -20.91
C GLY A 212 -10.50 -3.26 -19.66
N ALA A 213 -9.79 -2.62 -18.72
CA ALA A 213 -10.34 -2.15 -17.45
C ALA A 213 -9.95 -0.69 -17.11
N PRO A 214 -10.00 0.28 -18.06
CA PRO A 214 -9.59 1.66 -17.79
C PRO A 214 -10.38 2.32 -16.64
N GLU A 215 -11.62 1.91 -16.40
CA GLU A 215 -12.47 2.39 -15.30
C GLU A 215 -12.05 1.86 -13.92
N LYS A 216 -11.19 0.85 -13.87
CA LYS A 216 -10.62 0.28 -12.64
C LYS A 216 -9.37 1.04 -12.19
N LEU A 217 -8.91 2.04 -12.93
CA LEU A 217 -7.80 2.90 -12.56
C LEU A 217 -8.30 4.30 -12.21
N MET A 218 -8.02 4.77 -11.00
CA MET A 218 -8.36 6.13 -10.57
C MET A 218 -7.14 6.84 -9.99
N PHE A 219 -6.84 8.01 -10.54
CA PHE A 219 -5.87 8.94 -9.98
C PHE A 219 -6.60 10.10 -9.31
N HIS A 220 -6.19 10.44 -8.09
CA HIS A 220 -6.66 11.60 -7.37
C HIS A 220 -5.46 12.45 -6.96
N ILE A 221 -5.48 13.74 -7.35
CA ILE A 221 -4.45 14.69 -6.93
C ILE A 221 -4.99 15.56 -5.78
N GLY A 222 -4.47 15.34 -4.58
CA GLY A 222 -4.90 16.06 -3.37
C GLY A 222 -4.20 17.41 -3.19
N ASP A 223 -4.93 18.38 -2.64
CA ASP A 223 -4.36 19.64 -2.14
C ASP A 223 -4.02 19.53 -0.65
N VAL A 224 -3.22 18.52 -0.31
CA VAL A 224 -2.74 18.22 1.04
C VAL A 224 -1.24 17.85 0.99
N GLY A 225 -0.60 17.77 2.16
CA GLY A 225 0.80 17.33 2.27
C GLY A 225 0.95 15.81 2.23
N HIS A 226 1.90 15.29 3.00
CA HIS A 226 2.13 13.83 3.14
C HIS A 226 1.08 13.18 4.07
N GLU A 227 -0.15 13.08 3.59
CA GLU A 227 -1.30 12.49 4.28
C GLU A 227 -2.33 11.99 3.27
N VAL A 228 -3.20 11.08 3.67
CA VAL A 228 -4.35 10.66 2.88
C VAL A 228 -5.31 11.84 2.69
N VAL A 229 -5.84 12.02 1.48
CA VAL A 229 -6.84 13.05 1.20
C VAL A 229 -8.11 12.77 1.99
N SER A 230 -8.55 13.77 2.76
CA SER A 230 -9.78 13.68 3.53
C SER A 230 -11.02 13.56 2.63
N GLY A 231 -12.07 12.93 3.16
CA GLY A 231 -13.31 12.66 2.44
C GLY A 231 -13.44 11.19 2.06
N ASP A 232 -14.40 10.88 1.19
CA ASP A 232 -14.83 9.50 0.95
C ASP A 232 -14.55 9.01 -0.47
N ILE A 233 -13.94 9.82 -1.35
CA ILE A 233 -13.74 9.43 -2.76
C ILE A 233 -12.90 8.16 -2.87
N GLY A 234 -11.71 8.14 -2.27
CA GLY A 234 -10.82 6.96 -2.29
C GLY A 234 -11.42 5.76 -1.58
N VAL A 235 -12.03 5.97 -0.40
CA VAL A 235 -12.70 4.91 0.36
C VAL A 235 -13.88 4.31 -0.41
N ASN A 236 -14.73 5.13 -1.02
CA ASN A 236 -15.89 4.67 -1.79
C ASN A 236 -15.47 3.95 -3.06
N PHE A 237 -14.46 4.45 -3.79
CA PHE A 237 -13.89 3.74 -4.93
C PHE A 237 -13.35 2.38 -4.50
N PHE A 238 -12.57 2.36 -3.42
CA PHE A 238 -11.97 1.14 -2.90
C PHE A 238 -13.03 0.10 -2.51
N LEU A 239 -13.99 0.49 -1.66
CA LEU A 239 -15.05 -0.39 -1.17
C LEU A 239 -16.02 -0.85 -2.28
N GLY A 240 -16.31 0.02 -3.26
CA GLY A 240 -17.16 -0.31 -4.40
C GLY A 240 -16.56 -1.34 -5.35
N ASN A 241 -15.27 -1.64 -5.21
CA ASN A 241 -14.53 -2.62 -6.00
C ASN A 241 -14.04 -3.83 -5.18
N LEU A 242 -14.46 -3.97 -3.91
CA LEU A 242 -14.20 -5.12 -3.04
C LEU A 242 -15.14 -6.30 -3.27
#